data_AF-A0A9P9D9B1-F1
#
_entry.id   AF-A0A9P9D9B1-F1
#
_cell.length_a   1.000
_cell.length_b   1.000
_cell.length_c   1.000
_cell.angle_alpha   90.00
_cell.angle_beta   90.00
_cell.angle_gamma   90.00
#
_symmetry.space_group_name_H-M   'P 1'
#
loop_
_entity.id
_entity.type
_entity.pdbx_description
1 polymer ?
#
loop_
_entity_poly.entity_id
_entity_poly.type
_entity_poly.pdbx_seq_one_letter_code
_entity_poly.pdbx_strand_id
1 'polypeptide(L)' 'MCDFTKNYYIYTSCVDPGTHFCKTSTDGNRKQSCPKGPHERYIMIPENCPLCCG' A
#
# COMPACT_ATOMS: atom_id res chain seq x y z
N MET A 1 -20.47 0.46 -1.59
CA MET A 1 -19.02 0.50 -1.83
C MET A 1 -18.34 0.51 -0.47
N CYS A 2 -17.23 -0.20 -0.29
CA CYS A 2 -16.54 -0.26 0.99
C CYS A 2 -15.32 0.65 0.94
N ASP A 3 -15.26 1.61 1.86
CA ASP A 3 -14.18 2.60 1.93
C ASP A 3 -13.04 2.17 2.88
N PHE A 4 -13.14 0.98 3.49
CA PHE A 4 -12.10 0.46 4.38
C PHE A 4 -10.98 -0.22 3.58
N THR A 5 -9.89 0.51 3.33
CA THR A 5 -8.84 0.11 2.40
C THR A 5 -7.47 0.19 3.05
N LYS A 6 -6.66 -0.87 2.91
CA LYS A 6 -5.24 -0.85 3.23
C LYS A 6 -4.44 -0.51 1.98
N ASN A 7 -3.88 0.69 1.99
CA ASN A 7 -3.00 1.21 0.95
C ASN A 7 -1.57 0.74 1.19
N TYR A 8 -0.97 0.15 0.16
CA TYR A 8 0.42 -0.23 0.08
C TYR A 8 1.10 0.71 -0.91
N TYR A 9 2.04 1.51 -0.43
CA TYR A 9 2.81 2.42 -1.25
C TYR A 9 4.10 1.74 -1.67
N ILE A 10 4.32 1.69 -2.98
CA ILE A 10 5.44 0.98 -3.60
C ILE A 10 6.12 1.93 -4.59
N TYR A 11 7.44 2.06 -4.52
CA TYR A 11 8.19 2.81 -5.51
C TYR A 11 8.16 2.12 -6.88
N THR A 12 7.95 2.88 -7.95
CA THR A 12 7.95 2.35 -9.33
C THR A 12 9.30 1.81 -9.74
N SER A 13 10.38 2.25 -9.09
CA SER A 13 11.73 1.74 -9.36
C SER A 13 12.03 0.41 -8.65
N CYS A 14 11.10 -0.13 -7.86
CA CYS A 14 11.31 -1.42 -7.18
C CYS A 14 11.23 -2.57 -8.18
N VAL A 15 12.27 -3.41 -8.20
CA VAL A 15 12.28 -4.66 -8.99
C VAL A 15 11.32 -5.68 -8.39
N ASP A 16 11.23 -5.74 -7.06
CA ASP A 16 10.25 -6.58 -6.35
C ASP A 16 9.32 -5.71 -5.48
N PRO A 17 8.10 -5.42 -5.96
CA PRO A 17 7.15 -4.55 -5.26
C PRO A 17 6.61 -5.16 -3.95
N GLY A 18 6.66 -6.48 -3.79
CA GLY A 18 6.20 -7.17 -2.58
C GLY A 18 7.18 -7.07 -1.40
N THR A 19 8.48 -7.02 -1.70
CA THR A 19 9.55 -6.97 -0.68
C THR A 19 9.90 -5.54 -0.26
N HIS A 20 9.64 -4.55 -1.12
CA HIS A 20 10.02 -3.15 -0.89
C HIS A 20 8.81 -2.20 -0.74
N PHE A 21 7.88 -2.56 0.15
CA PHE A 21 6.84 -1.63 0.57
C PHE A 21 7.47 -0.48 1.38
N CYS A 22 7.14 0.75 1.02
CA CYS A 22 7.77 1.94 1.60
C CYS A 22 6.91 2.48 2.74
N LYS A 23 5.59 2.40 2.56
CA LYS A 23 4.60 2.83 3.53
C LYS A 23 3.35 1.97 3.40
N THR A 24 2.70 1.74 4.53
CA THR A 24 1.32 1.25 4.54
C THR A 24 0.44 2.24 5.27
N SER A 25 -0.78 2.43 4.77
CA SER A 25 -1.79 3.27 5.41
C SER A 25 -3.15 2.59 5.33
N THR A 26 -3.92 2.63 6.40
CA THR A 26 -5.30 2.14 6.38
C THR A 26 -6.23 3.34 6.33
N ASP A 27 -6.97 3.44 5.23
CA ASP A 27 -8.00 4.44 5.01
C ASP A 27 -9.38 3.88 5.39
N GLY A 28 -10.27 4.79 5.81
CA GLY A 28 -11.63 4.47 6.24
C GLY A 28 -11.80 4.31 7.75
N ASN A 29 -13.06 4.13 8.17
CA ASN A 29 -13.43 4.07 9.57
C ASN A 29 -13.29 2.65 10.13
N ARG A 30 -12.39 2.46 11.11
CA ARG A 30 -12.23 1.17 11.83
C ARG A 30 -13.52 0.68 12.48
N LYS A 31 -14.44 1.57 12.86
CA LYS A 31 -15.74 1.20 13.45
C LYS A 31 -16.74 0.66 12.42
N GLN A 32 -16.50 0.92 11.13
CA GLN A 32 -17.28 0.41 9.99
C GLN A 32 -16.39 -0.41 9.07
N SER A 33 -15.42 -1.13 9.64
CA SER A 33 -14.54 -2.01 8.88
C SER A 33 -15.35 -3.07 8.14
N CYS A 34 -14.99 -3.34 6.88
CA CYS A 34 -15.60 -4.41 6.10
C CYS A 34 -15.50 -5.75 6.85
N PRO A 35 -16.56 -6.58 6.91
CA PRO A 35 -16.48 -7.91 7.48
C PRO A 35 -15.52 -8.83 6.72
N LYS A 36 -15.21 -8.51 5.46
CA LYS A 36 -14.22 -9.21 4.63
C LYS A 36 -12.79 -8.67 4.78
N GLY A 37 -12.57 -7.73 5.71
CA GLY A 37 -11.27 -7.12 6.01
C GLY A 37 -11.01 -5.83 5.22
N PRO A 38 -9.91 -5.12 5.54
CA PRO A 38 -9.50 -3.96 4.75
C PRO A 38 -9.13 -4.42 3.34
N HIS A 39 -9.76 -3.81 2.35
CA HIS A 39 -9.45 -4.12 0.96
C HIS A 39 -8.05 -3.64 0.62
N GLU A 40 -7.30 -4.42 -0.16
CA GLU A 40 -5.93 -4.06 -0.49
C GLU A 40 -5.90 -3.13 -1.71
N ARG A 41 -5.12 -2.05 -1.61
CA ARG A 41 -4.89 -1.13 -2.71
C ARG A 41 -3.40 -0.87 -2.83
N TYR A 42 -2.87 -1.07 -4.03
CA TYR A 42 -1.47 -0.82 -4.34
C TYR A 42 -1.35 0.54 -5.02
N ILE A 43 -0.50 1.41 -4.48
CA ILE A 43 -0.26 2.77 -4.96
C ILE A 43 1.21 2.87 -5.36
N MET A 44 1.45 3.01 -6.65
CA MET A 44 2.78 3.21 -7.23
C MET A 44 3.21 4.67 -7.02
N ILE A 45 4.34 4.89 -6.36
CA ILE A 45 4.99 6.19 -6.20
C ILE A 45 6.10 6.30 -7.24
N PRO A 46 6.15 7.35 -8.07
CA PRO A 46 7.14 7.51 -9.15
C PRO A 46 8.58 7.79 -8.67
N GLU A 47 8.85 7.70 -7.36
CA GLU A 47 10.16 7.95 -6.79
C GLU A 47 11.04 6.70 -6.81
N ASN A 48 12.35 6.92 -6.61
CA ASN A 48 13.32 5.84 -6.50
C ASN A 48 13.32 5.23 -5.10
N CYS A 49 13.31 3.90 -5.05
CA CYS A 49 13.45 3.16 -3.81
C CYS A 49 14.88 3.30 -3.25
N PRO A 50 15.06 3.86 -2.04
CA PRO A 50 16.38 3.98 -1.43
C PRO A 50 17.00 2.61 -1.10
N LEU A 51 16.18 1.55 -1.04
CA LEU A 51 16.63 0.17 -0.78
C LEU A 51 17.01 -0.61 -2.04
N CYS A 52 16.51 -0.21 -3.22
CA CYS A 52 16.88 -0.85 -4.50
C CYS A 52 18.13 -0.23 -5.14
N CYS A 53 18.65 0.87 -4.58
CA CYS A 53 19.97 1.39 -4.94
C CYS A 53 21.05 0.60 -4.20
N GLY A 54 21.29 -0.63 -4.65
CA GLY A 54 22.43 -1.48 -4.29
C GLY A 54 23.06 -2.04 -5.54
#